data_AF-A0A958TFU1-F1
#
_entry.id   AF-A0A958TFU1-F1
#
_cell.length_a   1.000
_cell.length_b   1.000
_cell.length_c   1.000
_cell.angle_alpha   90.00
_cell.angle_beta   90.00
_cell.angle_gamma   90.00
#
_symmetry.space_group_name_H-M   'P 1'
#
loop_
_entity.id
_entity.type
_entity.pdbx_description
1 polymer ?
#
loop_
_entity_poly.entity_id
_entity_poly.type
_entity_poly.pdbx_seq_one_letter_code
_entity_poly.pdbx_strand_id
1 'polypeptide(L)'
;MKNGQQIAKKYLAVGLNPLPIVKGEKYPMVENHNSVKMTEESIMDYPYDAIGVSTGIISGGLEAIDFDLKNASDPAAVMKVFKSKVPKELLSKLVVQQTQSGGYHFVYRCEDISSSKQLAKNPEGKAIIETRGEGGLIKCYPSDGYTMVQGSFENIPIITPEERLQLFISAKMLNQIIKKEAMKRASREDLAYFQKFPEYNNDIEIGIDLLEKHGWTVYNEDSEWINLTRPESQSGDIHAGYHKDGKFLYVFSTAQNTFEVEKPYNNHAIFAMLECNGNFKKAYKKLYEEGYGVGKDKKLSIEKLEEEDWEEKLENLTFLSDEIEENTYLEQARKDEIEQGLSTGWSEVDKFFRFKPNSLNVGLGYDGVGKSVASLSLASASNVMHDWSWGMIMPENKTGMSRRRLIEINSGKSIDWFKDKPDEFNEYLEHSRKYFKIMSNKKHYSIEDVIDMGKRLYEYHGIDALLIDPWNFFKVTGDGYSHNNEMLSQLRVFAETYCSVYIMAHPNSTATRMNKDELGFLLPPNKYNIQGGADFPYRIDDFFVFHRIVNHPDRDIRRTLQFIVEKVKEVETGGMVHSNGEYTPLIYDTKDGFTGYWDSKGNNPMYKSLMSKSGIREEFKRMTPEEAFGV
;
A
#
# COMPACT_ATOMS: atom_id res chain seq x y z
N MET A 1 23.39 -6.37 32.95
CA MET A 1 22.64 -7.58 33.37
C MET A 1 23.61 -8.69 33.77
N LYS A 2 23.36 -9.47 34.84
CA LYS A 2 24.21 -10.64 35.17
C LYS A 2 23.85 -11.82 34.25
N ASN A 3 24.85 -12.56 33.77
CA ASN A 3 24.69 -13.75 32.90
C ASN A 3 24.01 -13.49 31.54
N GLY A 4 24.20 -12.30 30.95
CA GLY A 4 23.50 -11.91 29.72
C GLY A 4 23.69 -12.83 28.54
N GLN A 5 24.92 -13.31 28.31
CA GLN A 5 25.22 -14.28 27.25
C GLN A 5 24.50 -15.63 27.47
N GLN A 6 24.36 -16.10 28.72
CA GLN A 6 23.62 -17.33 29.01
C GLN A 6 22.12 -17.17 28.73
N ILE A 7 21.55 -16.00 29.04
CA ILE A 7 20.15 -15.69 28.73
C ILE A 7 19.94 -15.59 27.22
N ALA A 8 20.87 -14.94 26.49
CA ALA A 8 20.83 -14.91 25.04
C ALA A 8 20.83 -16.33 24.45
N LYS A 9 21.69 -17.22 24.93
CA LYS A 9 21.69 -18.63 24.50
C LYS A 9 20.36 -19.34 24.76
N LYS A 10 19.72 -19.08 25.91
CA LYS A 10 18.38 -19.61 26.18
C LYS A 10 17.33 -19.11 25.20
N TYR A 11 17.33 -17.82 24.88
CA TYR A 11 16.40 -17.24 23.91
C TYR A 11 16.64 -17.80 22.51
N LEU A 12 17.91 -17.96 22.12
CA LEU A 12 18.26 -18.62 20.87
C LEU A 12 17.74 -20.06 20.81
N ALA A 13 17.84 -20.81 21.90
CA ALA A 13 17.39 -22.20 21.97
C ALA A 13 15.87 -22.37 21.80
N VAL A 14 15.07 -21.36 22.16
CA VAL A 14 13.60 -21.34 21.95
C VAL A 14 13.20 -20.62 20.65
N GLY A 15 14.14 -20.48 19.71
CA GLY A 15 13.87 -19.94 18.37
C GLY A 15 13.72 -18.42 18.31
N LEU A 16 14.16 -17.66 19.32
CA LEU A 16 14.22 -16.20 19.26
C LEU A 16 15.59 -15.75 18.73
N ASN A 17 15.66 -14.54 18.16
CA ASN A 17 16.92 -13.91 17.77
C ASN A 17 17.35 -12.86 18.83
N PRO A 18 18.21 -13.22 19.80
CA PRO A 18 18.58 -12.35 20.92
C PRO A 18 19.59 -11.27 20.53
N LEU A 19 19.26 -10.02 20.74
CA LEU A 19 20.10 -8.87 20.41
C LEU A 19 20.78 -8.27 21.64
N PRO A 20 22.09 -8.01 21.59
CA PRO A 20 22.75 -7.19 22.59
C PRO A 20 22.33 -5.72 22.39
N ILE A 21 21.76 -5.10 23.42
CA ILE A 21 21.27 -3.72 23.37
C ILE A 21 22.32 -2.77 23.95
N VAL A 22 22.52 -1.64 23.29
CA VAL A 22 23.42 -0.58 23.79
C VAL A 22 22.93 -0.11 25.16
N LYS A 23 23.85 -0.02 26.13
CA LYS A 23 23.51 0.29 27.52
C LYS A 23 22.86 1.68 27.63
N GLY A 24 21.69 1.74 28.26
CA GLY A 24 20.90 2.97 28.38
C GLY A 24 19.99 3.26 27.18
N GLU A 25 20.19 2.56 26.07
CA GLU A 25 19.50 2.80 24.80
C GLU A 25 18.44 1.73 24.51
N LYS A 26 17.79 1.88 23.35
CA LYS A 26 16.82 0.93 22.78
C LYS A 26 17.24 0.28 21.46
N TYR A 27 18.39 0.63 20.89
CA TYR A 27 18.89 0.06 19.63
C TYR A 27 19.96 -1.02 19.88
N PRO A 28 20.09 -2.01 18.97
CA PRO A 28 21.03 -3.10 19.11
C PRO A 28 22.45 -2.69 18.71
N MET A 29 23.45 -3.43 19.22
CA MET A 29 24.85 -3.30 18.79
C MET A 29 25.12 -3.97 17.43
N VAL A 30 24.18 -4.79 16.95
CA VAL A 30 24.29 -5.57 15.72
C VAL A 30 23.52 -4.85 14.61
N GLU A 31 24.22 -4.52 13.51
CA GLU A 31 23.60 -4.01 12.29
C GLU A 31 22.83 -5.11 11.57
N ASN A 32 21.79 -4.76 10.81
CA ASN A 32 20.97 -5.72 10.04
C ASN A 32 20.35 -6.85 10.88
N HIS A 33 20.02 -6.56 12.15
CA HIS A 33 19.44 -7.50 13.10
C HIS A 33 18.13 -8.19 12.64
N ASN A 34 17.47 -7.63 11.64
CA ASN A 34 16.26 -8.15 11.01
C ASN A 34 16.52 -9.23 9.95
N SER A 35 17.76 -9.35 9.47
CA SER A 35 18.15 -10.31 8.41
C SER A 35 19.29 -11.23 8.82
N VAL A 36 20.01 -10.90 9.90
CA VAL A 36 21.10 -11.70 10.45
C VAL A 36 20.66 -12.34 11.77
N LYS A 37 20.68 -13.67 11.82
CA LYS A 37 20.36 -14.46 13.02
C LYS A 37 21.63 -14.66 13.85
N MET A 38 21.54 -14.40 15.14
CA MET A 38 22.63 -14.66 16.08
C MET A 38 22.87 -16.17 16.20
N THR A 39 24.13 -16.53 16.40
CA THR A 39 24.58 -17.90 16.64
C THR A 39 25.14 -18.01 18.05
N GLU A 40 25.31 -19.23 18.56
CA GLU A 40 25.96 -19.40 19.87
C GLU A 40 27.37 -18.83 19.93
N GLU A 41 28.09 -18.86 18.80
CA GLU A 41 29.43 -18.29 18.66
C GLU A 41 29.36 -16.77 18.68
N SER A 42 28.52 -16.15 17.83
CA SER A 42 28.41 -14.69 17.75
C SER A 42 27.82 -14.05 19.01
N ILE A 43 27.07 -14.79 19.83
CA ILE A 43 26.62 -14.30 21.16
C ILE A 43 27.82 -13.99 22.07
N MET A 44 28.92 -14.73 21.95
CA MET A 44 30.09 -14.57 22.81
C MET A 44 30.86 -13.28 22.51
N ASP A 45 30.66 -12.68 21.33
CA ASP A 45 31.32 -11.45 20.89
C ASP A 45 30.76 -10.19 21.57
N TYR A 46 29.63 -10.31 22.28
CA TYR A 46 28.94 -9.18 22.88
C TYR A 46 28.70 -9.35 24.39
N PRO A 47 28.66 -8.25 25.17
CA PRO A 47 28.53 -8.30 26.62
C PRO A 47 27.11 -8.64 27.10
N TYR A 48 26.07 -8.31 26.31
CA TYR A 48 24.66 -8.44 26.69
C TYR A 48 24.33 -7.76 28.04
N ASP A 49 24.79 -6.53 28.22
CA ASP A 49 24.42 -5.70 29.39
C ASP A 49 22.92 -5.44 29.48
N ALA A 50 22.27 -5.38 28.32
CA ALA A 50 20.83 -5.44 28.13
C ALA A 50 20.52 -6.34 26.92
N ILE A 51 19.32 -6.90 26.89
CA ILE A 51 18.86 -7.84 25.87
C ILE A 51 17.57 -7.36 25.20
N GLY A 52 17.53 -7.51 23.89
CA GLY A 52 16.34 -7.39 23.06
C GLY A 52 16.15 -8.62 22.20
N VAL A 53 15.07 -8.65 21.44
CA VAL A 53 14.78 -9.71 20.48
C VAL A 53 14.30 -9.05 19.20
N SER A 54 14.84 -9.46 18.05
CA SER A 54 14.25 -9.07 16.75
C SER A 54 12.86 -9.67 16.66
N THR A 55 11.86 -8.87 16.30
CA THR A 55 10.54 -9.38 15.97
C THR A 55 10.52 -9.80 14.50
N GLY A 56 9.56 -10.63 14.13
CA GLY A 56 9.46 -11.18 12.79
C GLY A 56 9.72 -12.68 12.69
N ILE A 57 9.77 -13.14 11.45
CA ILE A 57 9.99 -14.54 11.07
C ILE A 57 11.36 -15.01 11.57
N ILE A 58 12.37 -14.13 11.62
CA ILE A 58 13.71 -14.47 12.14
C ILE A 58 13.69 -15.00 13.58
N SER A 59 12.64 -14.64 14.33
CA SER A 59 12.35 -15.11 15.68
C SER A 59 11.09 -15.97 15.69
N GLY A 60 10.83 -16.77 14.65
CA GLY A 60 9.71 -17.73 14.56
C GLY A 60 8.31 -17.08 14.60
N GLY A 61 8.12 -16.01 13.84
CA GLY A 61 6.82 -15.32 13.74
C GLY A 61 6.48 -14.45 14.96
N LEU A 62 7.49 -14.01 15.70
CA LEU A 62 7.30 -13.19 16.90
C LEU A 62 6.75 -11.81 16.55
N GLU A 63 5.64 -11.42 17.19
CA GLU A 63 5.11 -10.07 17.13
C GLU A 63 4.76 -9.59 18.55
N ALA A 64 4.82 -8.29 18.76
CA ALA A 64 4.38 -7.69 20.02
C ALA A 64 3.45 -6.50 19.78
N ILE A 65 2.46 -6.32 20.65
CA ILE A 65 1.70 -5.08 20.77
C ILE A 65 2.36 -4.24 21.86
N ASP A 66 2.93 -3.12 21.45
CA ASP A 66 3.69 -2.17 22.25
C ASP A 66 2.78 -1.01 22.67
N PHE A 67 2.58 -0.86 23.98
CA PHE A 67 1.80 0.22 24.58
C PHE A 67 2.75 1.31 25.08
N ASP A 68 2.91 2.41 24.32
CA ASP A 68 3.67 3.59 24.75
C ASP A 68 2.79 4.52 25.60
N LEU A 69 2.48 4.07 26.81
CA LEU A 69 1.50 4.72 27.68
C LEU A 69 1.89 6.13 28.16
N LYS A 70 3.14 6.57 27.99
CA LYS A 70 3.53 7.95 28.31
C LYS A 70 2.83 8.99 27.42
N ASN A 71 2.35 8.58 26.25
CA ASN A 71 1.61 9.44 25.31
C ASN A 71 0.09 9.41 25.58
N ALA A 72 -0.39 8.56 26.51
CA ALA A 72 -1.79 8.48 26.90
C ALA A 72 -2.08 9.43 28.07
N SER A 73 -3.20 10.15 28.00
CA SER A 73 -3.68 11.02 29.09
C SER A 73 -4.11 10.23 30.33
N ASP A 74 -4.71 9.05 30.14
CA ASP A 74 -5.03 8.10 31.19
C ASP A 74 -4.55 6.67 30.81
N PRO A 75 -3.30 6.33 31.15
CA PRO A 75 -2.72 5.01 30.93
C PRO A 75 -3.54 3.84 31.48
N ALA A 76 -4.17 4.02 32.65
CA ALA A 76 -4.91 2.97 33.33
C ALA A 76 -6.24 2.69 32.61
N ALA A 77 -6.92 3.74 32.16
CA ALA A 77 -8.12 3.61 31.34
C ALA A 77 -7.82 2.92 30.01
N VAL A 78 -6.76 3.31 29.29
CA VAL A 78 -6.35 2.67 28.03
C VAL A 78 -6.17 1.16 28.21
N MET A 79 -5.40 0.75 29.23
CA MET A 79 -5.17 -0.67 29.48
C MET A 79 -6.44 -1.42 29.90
N LYS A 80 -7.30 -0.79 30.72
CA LYS A 80 -8.58 -1.37 31.14
C LYS A 80 -9.52 -1.60 29.95
N VAL A 81 -9.65 -0.60 29.07
CA VAL A 81 -10.53 -0.65 27.90
C VAL A 81 -10.02 -1.68 26.90
N PHE A 82 -8.71 -1.69 26.60
CA PHE A 82 -8.11 -2.72 25.74
C PHE A 82 -8.41 -4.13 26.26
N LYS A 83 -8.13 -4.39 27.55
CA LYS A 83 -8.38 -5.70 28.16
C LYS A 83 -9.87 -6.08 28.21
N SER A 84 -10.79 -5.12 28.23
CA SER A 84 -12.22 -5.43 28.15
C SER A 84 -12.70 -5.76 26.73
N LYS A 85 -11.96 -5.35 25.70
CA LYS A 85 -12.30 -5.59 24.28
C LYS A 85 -11.73 -6.91 23.76
N VAL A 86 -10.58 -7.34 24.27
CA VAL A 86 -9.97 -8.62 23.88
C VAL A 86 -10.62 -9.80 24.61
N PRO A 87 -10.92 -10.92 23.92
CA PRO A 87 -11.40 -12.15 24.58
C PRO A 87 -10.50 -12.59 25.73
N LYS A 88 -11.10 -12.96 26.87
CA LYS A 88 -10.34 -13.32 28.09
C LYS A 88 -9.40 -14.51 27.88
N GLU A 89 -9.83 -15.50 27.11
CA GLU A 89 -9.04 -16.68 26.77
C GLU A 89 -7.83 -16.34 25.91
N LEU A 90 -7.96 -15.34 25.03
CA LEU A 90 -6.84 -14.86 24.24
C LEU A 90 -5.85 -14.08 25.12
N LEU A 91 -6.35 -13.17 25.97
CA LEU A 91 -5.49 -12.40 26.88
C LEU A 91 -4.67 -13.30 27.83
N SER A 92 -5.25 -14.39 28.32
CA SER A 92 -4.57 -15.30 29.25
C SER A 92 -3.46 -16.13 28.60
N LYS A 93 -3.49 -16.29 27.27
CA LYS A 93 -2.42 -16.98 26.52
C LYS A 93 -1.15 -16.15 26.40
N LEU A 94 -1.28 -14.82 26.21
CA LEU A 94 -0.17 -13.94 25.82
C LEU A 94 0.96 -13.86 26.85
N VAL A 95 2.19 -13.63 26.37
CA VAL A 95 3.31 -13.25 27.24
C VAL A 95 3.28 -11.74 27.44
N VAL A 96 3.35 -11.28 28.69
CA VAL A 96 3.27 -9.85 29.00
C VAL A 96 4.47 -9.43 29.83
N GLN A 97 5.16 -8.39 29.36
CA GLN A 97 6.15 -7.68 30.15
C GLN A 97 5.75 -6.21 30.32
N GLN A 98 6.14 -5.62 31.45
CA GLN A 98 6.10 -4.18 31.65
C GLN A 98 7.43 -3.57 31.19
N THR A 99 7.35 -2.41 30.55
CA THR A 99 8.50 -1.67 30.01
C THR A 99 9.05 -0.66 31.02
N GLN A 100 10.28 -0.18 30.77
CA GLN A 100 10.95 0.83 31.61
C GLN A 100 10.18 2.15 31.78
N SER A 101 9.27 2.47 30.85
CA SER A 101 8.47 3.70 30.87
C SER A 101 7.05 3.48 31.43
N GLY A 102 6.77 2.30 32.00
CA GLY A 102 5.46 1.95 32.55
C GLY A 102 4.45 1.41 31.53
N GLY A 103 4.82 1.37 30.25
CA GLY A 103 4.07 0.72 29.16
C GLY A 103 4.14 -0.82 29.23
N TYR A 104 3.57 -1.50 28.24
CA TYR A 104 3.51 -2.97 28.20
C TYR A 104 3.81 -3.51 26.80
N HIS A 105 4.44 -4.68 26.74
CA HIS A 105 4.46 -5.49 25.51
C HIS A 105 3.59 -6.73 25.73
N PHE A 106 2.64 -6.97 24.83
CA PHE A 106 1.90 -8.21 24.71
C PHE A 106 2.48 -9.01 23.55
N VAL A 107 3.14 -10.12 23.86
CA VAL A 107 4.02 -10.85 22.96
C VAL A 107 3.41 -12.21 22.63
N TYR A 108 3.47 -12.57 21.35
CA TYR A 108 2.96 -13.83 20.81
C TYR A 108 3.70 -14.21 19.52
N ARG A 109 3.48 -15.42 19.04
CA ARG A 109 3.85 -15.90 17.71
C ARG A 109 2.61 -16.02 16.84
N CYS A 110 2.71 -15.69 15.55
CA CYS A 110 1.65 -15.92 14.57
C CYS A 110 2.27 -16.29 13.21
N GLU A 111 1.58 -17.11 12.44
CA GLU A 111 1.99 -17.46 11.07
C GLU A 111 1.78 -16.31 10.07
N ASP A 112 0.83 -15.42 10.35
CA ASP A 112 0.52 -14.23 9.55
C ASP A 112 0.91 -12.96 10.29
N ILE A 113 2.13 -12.49 10.05
CA ILE A 113 2.67 -11.25 10.60
C ILE A 113 3.00 -10.24 9.50
N SER A 114 3.00 -8.96 9.86
CA SER A 114 3.32 -7.86 8.94
C SER A 114 4.42 -6.97 9.52
N SER A 115 4.87 -5.97 8.77
CA SER A 115 5.68 -4.89 9.33
C SER A 115 4.99 -4.20 10.51
N SER A 116 5.77 -3.47 11.29
CA SER A 116 5.29 -2.67 12.44
C SER A 116 4.25 -1.64 11.99
N LYS A 117 3.13 -1.54 12.72
CA LYS A 117 1.98 -0.67 12.40
C LYS A 117 1.57 0.15 13.61
N GLN A 118 1.19 1.40 13.38
CA GLN A 118 0.52 2.20 14.41
C GLN A 118 -0.94 1.78 14.47
N LEU A 119 -1.40 1.33 15.64
CA LEU A 119 -2.78 0.87 15.82
C LEU A 119 -3.66 1.96 16.44
N ALA A 120 -3.12 2.75 17.37
CA ALA A 120 -3.86 3.83 18.00
C ALA A 120 -2.97 5.04 18.28
N LYS A 121 -3.55 6.22 18.10
CA LYS A 121 -2.92 7.51 18.39
C LYS A 121 -3.76 8.32 19.37
N ASN A 122 -3.11 9.22 20.09
CA ASN A 122 -3.74 10.22 20.94
C ASN A 122 -4.25 11.43 20.11
N PRO A 123 -4.93 12.44 20.70
CA PRO A 123 -5.50 13.56 19.94
C PRO A 123 -4.44 14.44 19.26
N GLU A 124 -3.21 14.44 19.78
CA GLU A 124 -2.07 15.13 19.16
C GLU A 124 -1.41 14.34 18.02
N GLY A 125 -1.93 13.13 17.70
CA GLY A 125 -1.43 12.27 16.63
C GLY A 125 -0.23 11.41 16.99
N LYS A 126 0.17 11.36 18.27
CA LYS A 126 1.26 10.50 18.76
C LYS A 126 0.75 9.08 19.00
N ALA A 127 1.52 8.08 18.60
CA ALA A 127 1.17 6.68 18.82
C ALA A 127 1.13 6.33 20.31
N ILE A 128 0.07 5.63 20.70
CA ILE A 128 -0.13 5.05 22.04
C ILE A 128 -0.10 3.52 22.01
N ILE A 129 -0.45 2.91 20.86
CA ILE A 129 -0.38 1.48 20.63
C ILE A 129 0.20 1.22 19.24
N GLU A 130 1.25 0.43 19.17
CA GLU A 130 1.92 0.02 17.93
C GLU A 130 2.16 -1.49 17.92
N THR A 131 2.36 -2.08 16.74
CA THR A 131 2.90 -3.43 16.62
C THR A 131 4.40 -3.36 16.40
N ARG A 132 5.12 -4.33 16.94
CA ARG A 132 6.51 -4.63 16.62
C ARG A 132 6.50 -5.95 15.87
N GLY A 133 6.40 -5.85 14.56
CA GLY A 133 6.25 -6.99 13.64
C GLY A 133 7.53 -7.28 12.86
N GLU A 134 7.41 -7.70 11.61
CA GLU A 134 8.55 -8.03 10.74
C GLU A 134 9.56 -6.87 10.66
N GLY A 135 10.83 -7.19 10.86
CA GLY A 135 11.93 -6.23 10.87
C GLY A 135 12.04 -5.32 12.09
N GLY A 136 11.10 -5.44 13.05
CA GLY A 136 11.15 -4.71 14.31
C GLY A 136 12.07 -5.35 15.36
N LEU A 137 12.07 -4.76 16.55
CA LEU A 137 12.68 -5.34 17.75
C LEU A 137 11.94 -4.89 19.00
N ILE A 138 12.05 -5.69 20.06
CA ILE A 138 11.65 -5.29 21.41
C ILE A 138 12.82 -5.47 22.38
N LYS A 139 13.07 -4.48 23.23
CA LYS A 139 13.88 -4.67 24.44
C LYS A 139 13.06 -5.47 25.45
N CYS A 140 13.67 -6.45 26.10
CA CYS A 140 12.92 -7.43 26.88
C CYS A 140 13.55 -7.76 28.23
N TYR A 141 12.74 -8.39 29.09
CA TYR A 141 13.20 -9.00 30.33
C TYR A 141 14.38 -9.96 30.05
N PRO A 142 15.40 -10.05 30.93
CA PRO A 142 15.56 -9.37 32.22
C PRO A 142 16.45 -8.11 32.14
N SER A 143 16.38 -7.36 31.04
CA SER A 143 17.00 -6.03 31.00
C SER A 143 16.50 -5.13 32.13
N ASP A 144 17.37 -4.27 32.66
CA ASP A 144 17.00 -3.32 33.71
C ASP A 144 15.78 -2.47 33.30
N GLY A 145 14.80 -2.37 34.20
CA GLY A 145 13.53 -1.66 33.95
C GLY A 145 12.45 -2.48 33.25
N TYR A 146 12.70 -3.73 32.86
CA TYR A 146 11.70 -4.63 32.30
C TYR A 146 11.36 -5.73 33.30
N THR A 147 10.06 -5.99 33.47
CA THR A 147 9.56 -7.01 34.41
C THR A 147 8.55 -7.91 33.72
N MET A 148 8.64 -9.22 33.97
CA MET A 148 7.60 -10.15 33.51
C MET A 148 6.33 -9.97 34.35
N VAL A 149 5.20 -9.82 33.68
CA VAL A 149 3.87 -9.70 34.27
C VAL A 149 3.09 -11.01 34.08
N GLN A 150 3.21 -11.63 32.91
CA GLN A 150 2.53 -12.87 32.56
C GLN A 150 3.40 -13.72 31.63
N GLY A 151 3.44 -15.03 31.86
CA GLY A 151 4.20 -15.97 31.04
C GLY A 151 5.72 -15.75 31.09
N SER A 152 6.43 -16.26 30.09
CA SER A 152 7.88 -16.13 29.97
C SER A 152 8.29 -16.14 28.50
N PHE A 153 9.42 -15.50 28.17
CA PHE A 153 9.99 -15.55 26.82
C PHE A 153 10.51 -16.96 26.43
N GLU A 154 10.66 -17.87 27.39
CA GLU A 154 10.99 -19.28 27.12
C GLU A 154 9.77 -20.08 26.61
N ASN A 155 8.54 -19.55 26.78
CA ASN A 155 7.30 -20.20 26.33
C ASN A 155 6.32 -19.15 25.79
N ILE A 156 6.55 -18.70 24.57
CA ILE A 156 5.70 -17.71 23.88
C ILE A 156 4.61 -18.46 23.11
N PRO A 157 3.31 -18.15 23.35
CA PRO A 157 2.22 -18.85 22.70
C PRO A 157 2.19 -18.56 21.20
N ILE A 158 1.67 -19.51 20.44
CA ILE A 158 1.22 -19.30 19.06
C ILE A 158 -0.27 -18.96 19.13
N ILE A 159 -0.66 -17.89 18.44
CA ILE A 159 -2.07 -17.52 18.26
C ILE A 159 -2.44 -17.59 16.77
N THR A 160 -3.71 -17.79 16.47
CA THR A 160 -4.18 -17.85 15.08
C THR A 160 -4.22 -16.46 14.42
N PRO A 161 -4.23 -16.37 13.08
CA PRO A 161 -4.45 -15.11 12.38
C PRO A 161 -5.76 -14.39 12.81
N GLU A 162 -6.81 -15.14 13.11
CA GLU A 162 -8.07 -14.61 13.63
C GLU A 162 -7.91 -14.03 15.04
N GLU A 163 -7.24 -14.75 15.95
CA GLU A 163 -6.93 -14.24 17.29
C GLU A 163 -6.06 -12.96 17.21
N ARG A 164 -5.06 -12.96 16.33
CA ARG A 164 -4.25 -11.77 16.04
C ARG A 164 -5.10 -10.60 15.55
N LEU A 165 -6.01 -10.84 14.61
CA LEU A 165 -6.93 -9.82 14.12
C LEU A 165 -7.77 -9.24 15.27
N GLN A 166 -8.24 -10.07 16.22
CA GLN A 166 -8.98 -9.58 17.38
C GLN A 166 -8.16 -8.63 18.27
N LEU A 167 -6.87 -8.88 18.45
CA LEU A 167 -5.99 -7.95 19.16
C LEU A 167 -5.86 -6.61 18.42
N PHE A 168 -5.75 -6.66 17.09
CA PHE A 168 -5.57 -5.46 16.27
C PHE A 168 -6.84 -4.62 16.25
N ILE A 169 -8.00 -5.26 16.10
CA ILE A 169 -9.30 -4.60 16.19
C ILE A 169 -9.45 -3.92 17.55
N SER A 170 -9.22 -4.68 18.62
CA SER A 170 -9.33 -4.18 19.99
C SER A 170 -8.42 -2.97 20.23
N ALA A 171 -7.20 -2.98 19.70
CA ALA A 171 -6.28 -1.85 19.79
C ALA A 171 -6.71 -0.65 18.93
N LYS A 172 -7.11 -0.86 17.67
CA LYS A 172 -7.52 0.22 16.75
C LYS A 172 -8.74 0.98 17.23
N MET A 173 -9.64 0.31 17.94
CA MET A 173 -10.80 0.94 18.55
C MET A 173 -10.45 1.95 19.66
N LEU A 174 -9.21 1.97 20.17
CA LEU A 174 -8.73 2.99 21.10
C LEU A 174 -8.07 4.18 20.39
N ASN A 175 -8.09 4.23 19.04
CA ASN A 175 -7.52 5.34 18.29
C ASN A 175 -8.36 6.61 18.44
N GLN A 176 -7.85 7.60 19.17
CA GLN A 176 -8.61 8.80 19.54
C GLN A 176 -8.77 9.79 18.38
N ILE A 177 -8.07 9.58 17.28
CA ILE A 177 -8.24 10.36 16.05
C ILE A 177 -8.91 9.56 14.93
N ILE A 178 -9.50 8.41 15.22
CA ILE A 178 -10.13 7.54 14.22
C ILE A 178 -11.19 8.28 13.39
N LYS A 179 -11.97 9.18 13.99
CA LYS A 179 -12.94 10.01 13.25
C LYS A 179 -12.23 10.91 12.23
N LYS A 180 -11.13 11.58 12.63
CA LYS A 180 -10.34 12.44 11.74
C LYS A 180 -9.66 11.62 10.64
N GLU A 181 -9.04 10.49 10.97
CA GLU A 181 -8.35 9.63 10.01
C GLU A 181 -9.34 8.94 9.05
N ALA A 182 -10.49 8.48 9.54
CA ALA A 182 -11.54 7.93 8.71
C ALA A 182 -12.07 8.99 7.74
N MET A 183 -12.35 10.21 8.21
CA MET A 183 -12.81 11.31 7.35
C MET A 183 -11.76 11.72 6.30
N LYS A 184 -10.46 11.61 6.60
CA LYS A 184 -9.39 11.81 5.60
C LYS A 184 -9.39 10.74 4.50
N ARG A 185 -9.86 9.53 4.81
CA ARG A 185 -9.97 8.42 3.84
C ARG A 185 -11.28 8.44 3.06
N ALA A 186 -12.28 9.19 3.51
CA ALA A 186 -13.51 9.40 2.75
C ALA A 186 -13.18 10.21 1.49
N SER A 187 -13.72 9.80 0.35
CA SER A 187 -13.56 10.59 -0.88
C SER A 187 -14.27 11.94 -0.73
N ARG A 188 -13.87 12.94 -1.53
CA ARG A 188 -14.55 14.25 -1.57
C ARG A 188 -16.03 14.08 -1.91
N GLU A 189 -16.35 13.11 -2.76
CA GLU A 189 -17.70 12.71 -3.11
C GLU A 189 -18.44 12.10 -1.92
N ASP A 190 -17.83 11.15 -1.20
CA ASP A 190 -18.41 10.57 0.01
C ASP A 190 -18.79 11.66 1.02
N LEU A 191 -17.87 12.59 1.29
CA LEU A 191 -18.09 13.74 2.19
C LEU A 191 -19.23 14.65 1.73
N ALA A 192 -19.35 14.93 0.43
CA ALA A 192 -20.50 15.65 -0.10
C ALA A 192 -21.80 14.85 0.11
N TYR A 193 -21.75 13.51 0.01
CA TYR A 193 -22.90 12.65 0.24
C TYR A 193 -23.30 12.53 1.72
N PHE A 194 -22.36 12.69 2.67
CA PHE A 194 -22.68 12.82 4.10
C PHE A 194 -23.71 13.92 4.34
N GLN A 195 -23.64 15.01 3.58
CA GLN A 195 -24.51 16.17 3.72
C GLN A 195 -25.84 16.02 2.94
N LYS A 196 -25.94 15.10 1.98
CA LYS A 196 -27.15 14.94 1.15
C LYS A 196 -28.32 14.29 1.89
N PHE A 197 -28.04 13.39 2.83
CA PHE A 197 -29.06 12.63 3.56
C PHE A 197 -28.88 12.77 5.08
N PRO A 198 -28.93 13.99 5.64
CA PRO A 198 -28.57 14.23 7.04
C PRO A 198 -29.50 13.49 8.00
N GLU A 199 -30.81 13.49 7.74
CA GLU A 199 -31.79 12.74 8.54
C GLU A 199 -31.50 11.23 8.53
N TYR A 200 -31.19 10.67 7.36
CA TYR A 200 -30.89 9.25 7.20
C TYR A 200 -29.55 8.85 7.83
N ASN A 201 -28.52 9.71 7.72
CA ASN A 201 -27.17 9.43 8.21
C ASN A 201 -27.01 9.67 9.72
N ASN A 202 -27.83 10.54 10.32
CA ASN A 202 -27.69 10.87 11.74
C ASN A 202 -28.34 9.85 12.68
N ASP A 203 -29.30 9.08 12.17
CA ASP A 203 -29.98 8.04 12.94
C ASP A 203 -29.15 6.76 13.00
N ILE A 204 -28.64 6.42 14.19
CA ILE A 204 -27.80 5.22 14.36
C ILE A 204 -28.62 3.95 14.06
N GLU A 205 -29.89 3.92 14.42
CA GLU A 205 -30.73 2.71 14.31
C GLU A 205 -30.87 2.29 12.85
N ILE A 206 -31.04 3.24 11.93
CA ILE A 206 -31.08 2.96 10.48
C ILE A 206 -29.85 2.17 10.01
N GLY A 207 -28.65 2.59 10.44
CA GLY A 207 -27.41 1.93 10.06
C GLY A 207 -27.32 0.50 10.59
N ILE A 208 -27.71 0.31 11.85
CA ILE A 208 -27.69 -1.01 12.50
C ILE A 208 -28.75 -1.93 11.90
N ASP A 209 -29.98 -1.46 11.70
CA ASP A 209 -31.07 -2.22 11.07
C ASP A 209 -30.68 -2.70 9.67
N LEU A 210 -30.01 -1.84 8.88
CA LEU A 210 -29.48 -2.22 7.57
C LEU A 210 -28.45 -3.34 7.68
N LEU A 211 -27.55 -3.28 8.66
CA LEU A 211 -26.52 -4.30 8.84
C LEU A 211 -27.15 -5.62 9.31
N GLU A 212 -28.06 -5.59 10.28
CA GLU A 212 -28.75 -6.77 10.80
C GLU A 212 -29.61 -7.45 9.74
N LYS A 213 -30.33 -6.65 8.93
CA LYS A 213 -31.09 -7.15 7.77
C LYS A 213 -30.21 -7.96 6.79
N HIS A 214 -28.93 -7.62 6.69
CA HIS A 214 -27.94 -8.29 5.84
C HIS A 214 -27.02 -9.26 6.61
N GLY A 215 -27.46 -9.73 7.77
CA GLY A 215 -26.86 -10.84 8.50
C GLY A 215 -25.67 -10.47 9.38
N TRP A 216 -25.37 -9.19 9.56
CA TRP A 216 -24.49 -8.76 10.64
C TRP A 216 -25.20 -8.93 11.98
N THR A 217 -24.46 -9.15 13.06
CA THR A 217 -25.04 -9.26 14.39
C THR A 217 -24.30 -8.38 15.38
N VAL A 218 -25.02 -7.69 16.25
CA VAL A 218 -24.41 -6.93 17.35
C VAL A 218 -23.70 -7.90 18.29
N TYR A 219 -22.39 -7.73 18.43
CA TYR A 219 -21.54 -8.48 19.37
C TYR A 219 -21.70 -7.92 20.78
N ASN A 220 -21.46 -6.61 20.92
CA ASN A 220 -21.71 -5.84 22.14
C ASN A 220 -21.76 -4.35 21.80
N GLU A 221 -22.02 -3.53 22.81
CA GLU A 221 -22.07 -2.08 22.69
C GLU A 221 -21.32 -1.44 23.87
N ASP A 222 -20.49 -0.44 23.58
CA ASP A 222 -19.80 0.38 24.56
C ASP A 222 -20.12 1.87 24.37
N SER A 223 -19.46 2.78 25.09
CA SER A 223 -19.77 4.21 25.01
C SER A 223 -19.53 4.83 23.63
N GLU A 224 -18.63 4.27 22.83
CA GLU A 224 -18.21 4.84 21.54
C GLU A 224 -18.68 4.01 20.35
N TRP A 225 -18.78 2.70 20.51
CA TRP A 225 -18.97 1.75 19.42
C TRP A 225 -20.16 0.81 19.65
N ILE A 226 -20.85 0.50 18.56
CA ILE A 226 -21.68 -0.71 18.45
C ILE A 226 -20.83 -1.73 17.67
N ASN A 227 -20.39 -2.78 18.35
CA ASN A 227 -19.46 -3.75 17.79
C ASN A 227 -20.22 -4.87 17.12
N LEU A 228 -19.76 -5.26 15.94
CA LEU A 228 -20.53 -6.09 15.02
C LEU A 228 -19.70 -7.30 14.60
N THR A 229 -20.38 -8.45 14.56
CA THR A 229 -19.89 -9.68 13.95
C THR A 229 -20.35 -9.71 12.50
N ARG A 230 -19.44 -10.04 11.58
CA ARG A 230 -19.77 -10.18 10.16
C ARG A 230 -20.69 -11.38 9.89
N PRO A 231 -21.47 -11.36 8.82
CA PRO A 231 -22.24 -12.53 8.38
C PRO A 231 -21.34 -13.76 8.19
N GLU A 232 -21.87 -14.94 8.45
CA GLU A 232 -21.21 -16.24 8.25
C GLU A 232 -19.93 -16.47 9.09
N SER A 233 -19.63 -15.60 10.06
CA SER A 233 -18.53 -15.84 11.00
C SER A 233 -18.83 -17.04 11.89
N GLN A 234 -17.87 -17.96 12.00
CA GLN A 234 -17.95 -19.08 12.94
C GLN A 234 -17.42 -18.73 14.34
N SER A 235 -16.59 -17.69 14.45
CA SER A 235 -15.96 -17.32 15.73
C SER A 235 -16.87 -16.47 16.62
N GLY A 236 -17.81 -15.73 16.01
CA GLY A 236 -18.70 -14.84 16.73
C GLY A 236 -18.00 -13.60 17.31
N ASP A 237 -16.79 -13.26 16.85
CA ASP A 237 -16.00 -12.14 17.39
C ASP A 237 -16.32 -10.77 16.75
N ILE A 238 -15.60 -9.72 17.17
CA ILE A 238 -15.71 -8.39 16.58
C ILE A 238 -15.03 -8.36 15.21
N HIS A 239 -15.74 -7.86 14.20
CA HIS A 239 -15.23 -7.73 12.81
C HIS A 239 -15.40 -6.31 12.25
N ALA A 240 -16.33 -5.55 12.81
CA ALA A 240 -16.57 -4.15 12.51
C ALA A 240 -17.07 -3.41 13.74
N GLY A 241 -17.01 -2.09 13.71
CA GLY A 241 -17.64 -1.23 14.70
C GLY A 241 -18.40 -0.10 14.03
N TYR A 242 -19.61 0.17 14.47
CA TYR A 242 -20.34 1.39 14.12
C TYR A 242 -20.02 2.46 15.17
N HIS A 243 -19.33 3.52 14.75
CA HIS A 243 -18.92 4.62 15.62
C HIS A 243 -20.12 5.55 15.89
N LYS A 244 -20.51 5.69 17.16
CA LYS A 244 -21.72 6.44 17.55
C LYS A 244 -21.65 7.94 17.31
N ASP A 245 -20.52 8.56 17.62
CA ASP A 245 -20.28 9.99 17.36
C ASP A 245 -19.90 10.26 15.89
N GLY A 246 -19.10 9.37 15.29
CA GLY A 246 -18.71 9.46 13.88
C GLY A 246 -19.83 9.17 12.88
N LYS A 247 -20.87 8.43 13.29
CA LYS A 247 -21.99 7.97 12.45
C LYS A 247 -21.52 7.18 11.23
N PHE A 248 -20.57 6.28 11.43
CA PHE A 248 -20.07 5.42 10.36
C PHE A 248 -19.76 4.02 10.86
N LEU A 249 -20.02 3.04 10.01
CA LEU A 249 -19.45 1.71 10.06
C LEU A 249 -17.98 1.76 9.67
N TYR A 250 -17.15 1.05 10.43
CA TYR A 250 -15.74 0.85 10.15
C TYR A 250 -15.45 -0.65 10.21
N VAL A 251 -15.12 -1.24 9.06
CA VAL A 251 -14.90 -2.69 8.95
C VAL A 251 -13.41 -2.98 9.06
N PHE A 252 -13.04 -3.91 9.93
CA PHE A 252 -11.64 -4.27 10.15
C PHE A 252 -11.25 -5.60 9.49
N SER A 253 -12.21 -6.46 9.23
CA SER A 253 -11.97 -7.79 8.67
C SER A 253 -11.91 -7.78 7.14
N THR A 254 -10.87 -8.42 6.60
CA THR A 254 -10.69 -8.68 5.16
C THR A 254 -11.53 -9.86 4.65
N ALA A 255 -12.12 -10.65 5.54
CA ALA A 255 -12.92 -11.82 5.20
C ALA A 255 -14.37 -11.43 4.82
N GLN A 256 -14.56 -10.36 4.06
CA GLN A 256 -15.84 -9.95 3.49
C GLN A 256 -15.59 -9.11 2.24
N ASN A 257 -16.56 -9.07 1.33
CA ASN A 257 -16.42 -8.43 0.01
C ASN A 257 -17.33 -7.22 -0.19
N THR A 258 -18.04 -6.80 0.85
CA THR A 258 -19.05 -5.75 0.78
C THR A 258 -18.46 -4.37 1.06
N PHE A 259 -17.59 -4.26 2.04
CA PHE A 259 -17.01 -3.01 2.50
C PHE A 259 -15.49 -3.03 2.33
N GLU A 260 -14.88 -1.90 2.04
CA GLU A 260 -13.42 -1.78 2.13
C GLU A 260 -13.01 -1.73 3.60
N VAL A 261 -11.89 -2.39 3.90
CA VAL A 261 -11.34 -2.42 5.25
C VAL A 261 -10.84 -1.03 5.61
N GLU A 262 -11.22 -0.57 6.79
CA GLU A 262 -10.84 0.72 7.36
C GLU A 262 -11.23 1.95 6.51
N LYS A 263 -12.28 1.82 5.70
CA LYS A 263 -13.00 2.94 5.08
C LYS A 263 -14.29 3.20 5.88
N PRO A 264 -14.61 4.45 6.23
CA PRO A 264 -15.88 4.75 6.88
C PRO A 264 -17.06 4.67 5.91
N TYR A 265 -18.16 4.08 6.37
CA TYR A 265 -19.44 4.05 5.66
C TYR A 265 -20.55 4.57 6.57
N ASN A 266 -21.14 5.71 6.24
CA ASN A 266 -22.38 6.17 6.89
C ASN A 266 -23.61 5.41 6.38
N ASN A 267 -24.79 5.65 6.94
CA ASN A 267 -25.98 4.87 6.64
C ASN A 267 -26.36 4.83 5.16
N HIS A 268 -26.29 5.96 4.46
CA HIS A 268 -26.62 5.97 3.03
C HIS A 268 -25.59 5.15 2.23
N ALA A 269 -24.31 5.16 2.62
CA ALA A 269 -23.27 4.37 1.98
C ALA A 269 -23.45 2.88 2.32
N ILE A 270 -23.79 2.53 3.56
CA ILE A 270 -24.20 1.18 3.97
C ILE A 270 -25.36 0.70 3.10
N PHE A 271 -26.41 1.51 2.93
CA PHE A 271 -27.54 1.23 2.05
C PHE A 271 -27.10 1.05 0.59
N ALA A 272 -26.21 1.91 0.08
CA ALA A 272 -25.71 1.77 -1.29
C ALA A 272 -24.96 0.46 -1.50
N MET A 273 -24.09 0.08 -0.56
CA MET A 273 -23.34 -1.18 -0.63
C MET A 273 -24.28 -2.39 -0.55
N LEU A 274 -25.18 -2.43 0.43
CA LEU A 274 -26.01 -3.60 0.73
C LEU A 274 -27.27 -3.73 -0.14
N GLU A 275 -27.98 -2.64 -0.41
CA GLU A 275 -29.28 -2.66 -1.11
C GLU A 275 -29.19 -2.28 -2.59
N CYS A 276 -28.04 -1.75 -3.00
CA CYS A 276 -27.82 -1.24 -4.36
C CYS A 276 -26.53 -1.77 -5.02
N ASN A 277 -25.85 -2.76 -4.43
CA ASN A 277 -24.62 -3.36 -4.96
C ASN A 277 -23.53 -2.31 -5.26
N GLY A 278 -23.36 -1.36 -4.35
CA GLY A 278 -22.44 -0.23 -4.49
C GLY A 278 -22.88 0.85 -5.48
N ASN A 279 -24.07 0.77 -6.06
CA ASN A 279 -24.57 1.81 -6.98
C ASN A 279 -25.21 2.97 -6.22
N PHE A 280 -24.40 3.99 -5.91
CA PHE A 280 -24.82 5.18 -5.18
C PHE A 280 -25.92 5.99 -5.89
N LYS A 281 -25.91 6.08 -7.23
CA LYS A 281 -26.99 6.76 -7.98
C LYS A 281 -28.35 6.08 -7.78
N LYS A 282 -28.36 4.75 -7.78
CA LYS A 282 -29.56 3.95 -7.50
C LYS A 282 -30.00 4.12 -6.05
N ALA A 283 -29.05 4.16 -5.11
CA ALA A 283 -29.32 4.40 -3.70
C ALA A 283 -30.02 5.75 -3.48
N TYR A 284 -29.50 6.82 -4.08
CA TYR A 284 -30.08 8.16 -3.95
C TYR A 284 -31.48 8.22 -4.49
N LYS A 285 -31.72 7.63 -5.67
CA LYS A 285 -33.07 7.58 -6.24
C LYS A 285 -34.06 6.96 -5.26
N LYS A 286 -33.72 5.81 -4.65
CA LYS A 286 -34.57 5.16 -3.65
C LYS A 286 -34.76 6.00 -2.40
N LEU A 287 -33.69 6.57 -1.84
CA LEU A 287 -33.77 7.40 -0.63
C LEU A 287 -34.62 8.65 -0.84
N TYR A 288 -34.54 9.29 -2.01
CA TYR A 288 -35.44 10.38 -2.39
C TYR A 288 -36.89 9.93 -2.54
N GLU A 289 -37.14 8.75 -3.12
CA GLU A 289 -38.49 8.15 -3.20
C GLU A 289 -39.06 7.82 -1.81
N GLU A 290 -38.20 7.45 -0.86
CA GLU A 290 -38.55 7.20 0.56
C GLU A 290 -38.69 8.51 1.37
N GLY A 291 -38.45 9.67 0.75
CA GLY A 291 -38.67 10.98 1.34
C GLY A 291 -37.47 11.59 2.07
N TYR A 292 -36.33 10.90 2.07
CA TYR A 292 -35.06 11.39 2.62
C TYR A 292 -34.31 12.27 1.62
N GLY A 293 -33.47 13.15 2.15
CA GLY A 293 -32.52 13.95 1.37
C GLY A 293 -32.88 15.44 1.30
N VAL A 294 -31.86 16.28 1.18
CA VAL A 294 -32.02 17.74 0.99
C VAL A 294 -32.30 18.08 -0.47
N GLY A 295 -33.19 19.06 -0.69
CA GLY A 295 -33.59 19.52 -2.02
C GLY A 295 -34.59 18.59 -2.72
N LYS A 296 -35.88 18.63 -2.29
CA LYS A 296 -36.96 17.80 -2.88
C LYS A 296 -37.31 18.12 -4.34
N ASP A 297 -36.70 19.13 -4.94
CA ASP A 297 -36.96 19.53 -6.32
C ASP A 297 -35.65 19.66 -7.10
N LYS A 298 -35.25 18.58 -7.81
CA LYS A 298 -34.76 18.60 -9.21
C LYS A 298 -33.98 17.33 -9.56
N LYS A 299 -34.30 16.79 -10.74
CA LYS A 299 -33.44 15.85 -11.48
C LYS A 299 -32.05 16.47 -11.66
N LEU A 300 -31.04 15.92 -11.00
CA LEU A 300 -29.65 16.38 -11.09
C LEU A 300 -28.93 15.78 -12.31
N SER A 301 -28.43 16.65 -13.19
CA SER A 301 -27.34 16.37 -14.13
C SER A 301 -26.00 16.75 -13.50
N ILE A 302 -24.95 16.00 -13.85
CA ILE A 302 -23.61 16.06 -13.25
C ILE A 302 -22.95 17.44 -13.40
N GLU A 303 -23.24 18.16 -14.49
CA GLU A 303 -22.66 19.48 -14.78
C GLU A 303 -23.00 20.56 -13.73
N LYS A 304 -24.10 20.43 -12.98
CA LYS A 304 -24.48 21.43 -11.96
C LYS A 304 -23.77 21.29 -10.62
N LEU A 305 -23.19 20.14 -10.32
CA LEU A 305 -22.50 19.91 -9.05
C LEU A 305 -21.12 20.58 -9.00
N GLU A 306 -20.47 20.78 -10.17
CA GLU A 306 -19.17 21.45 -10.24
C GLU A 306 -19.31 22.99 -10.14
N GLU A 307 -20.40 23.58 -10.65
CA GLU A 307 -20.66 25.02 -10.50
C GLU A 307 -21.02 25.40 -9.05
N GLU A 308 -21.83 24.61 -8.34
CA GLU A 308 -22.21 24.88 -6.94
C GLU A 308 -21.01 24.74 -5.97
N ASP A 309 -20.12 23.75 -6.15
CA ASP A 309 -18.88 23.59 -5.35
C ASP A 309 -17.87 24.72 -5.62
N TRP A 310 -17.90 25.33 -6.82
CA TRP A 310 -16.97 26.39 -7.17
C TRP A 310 -17.38 27.76 -6.61
N GLU A 311 -18.67 28.10 -6.63
CA GLU A 311 -19.18 29.31 -5.97
C GLU A 311 -18.95 29.24 -4.45
N GLU A 312 -19.18 28.09 -3.81
CA GLU A 312 -18.93 27.91 -2.38
C GLU A 312 -17.44 28.02 -2.01
N LYS A 313 -16.53 27.47 -2.83
CA LYS A 313 -15.08 27.66 -2.65
C LYS A 313 -14.67 29.12 -2.77
N LEU A 314 -15.23 29.85 -3.73
CA LEU A 314 -14.97 31.28 -3.91
C LEU A 314 -15.48 32.10 -2.71
N GLU A 315 -16.67 31.80 -2.20
CA GLU A 315 -17.25 32.50 -1.05
C GLU A 315 -16.50 32.20 0.26
N ASN A 316 -16.10 30.95 0.47
CA ASN A 316 -15.43 30.50 1.69
C ASN A 316 -13.89 30.56 1.63
N LEU A 317 -13.33 31.04 0.51
CA LEU A 317 -11.90 31.12 0.24
C LEU A 317 -11.12 29.80 0.37
N THR A 318 -11.80 28.65 0.28
CA THR A 318 -11.18 27.32 0.44
C THR A 318 -10.38 26.87 -0.79
N PHE A 319 -10.30 27.72 -1.82
CA PHE A 319 -9.35 27.58 -2.93
C PHE A 319 -7.95 28.08 -2.60
N LEU A 320 -7.79 28.84 -1.51
CA LEU A 320 -6.49 29.20 -0.99
C LEU A 320 -5.81 27.96 -0.42
N SER A 321 -4.48 27.96 -0.48
CA SER A 321 -3.67 26.93 0.15
C SER A 321 -3.85 26.91 1.66
N ASP A 322 -3.79 25.72 2.25
CA ASP A 322 -3.90 25.53 3.70
C ASP A 322 -2.57 25.90 4.38
N GLU A 323 -2.58 26.97 5.19
CA GLU A 323 -1.40 27.42 5.95
C GLU A 323 -0.80 26.28 6.79
N ILE A 324 -1.60 25.30 7.25
CA ILE A 324 -1.09 24.16 8.02
C ILE A 324 -0.27 23.22 7.14
N GLU A 325 -0.76 22.90 5.94
CA GLU A 325 -0.08 22.07 4.97
C GLU A 325 1.22 22.74 4.50
N GLU A 326 1.16 24.02 4.16
CA GLU A 326 2.32 24.83 3.79
C GLU A 326 3.36 24.84 4.90
N ASN A 327 2.98 25.17 6.14
CA ASN A 327 3.90 25.22 7.27
C ASN A 327 4.50 23.84 7.59
N THR A 328 3.73 22.76 7.39
CA THR A 328 4.23 21.39 7.58
C THR A 328 5.33 21.07 6.56
N TYR A 329 5.07 21.34 5.28
CA TYR A 329 6.07 21.17 4.22
C TYR A 329 7.30 22.05 4.48
N LEU A 330 7.09 23.33 4.79
CA LEU A 330 8.17 24.28 5.05
C LEU A 330 9.01 23.88 6.27
N GLU A 331 8.41 23.33 7.34
CA GLU A 331 9.14 22.81 8.49
C GLU A 331 9.93 21.54 8.16
N GLN A 332 9.36 20.62 7.37
CA GLN A 332 10.07 19.43 6.89
C GLN A 332 11.27 19.83 6.02
N ALA A 333 11.07 20.75 5.07
CA ALA A 333 12.13 21.30 4.23
C ALA A 333 13.21 22.00 5.08
N ARG A 334 12.81 22.81 6.07
CA ARG A 334 13.73 23.51 6.98
C ARG A 334 14.58 22.57 7.82
N LYS A 335 14.08 21.36 8.11
CA LYS A 335 14.75 20.34 8.93
C LYS A 335 15.43 19.24 8.13
N ASP A 336 15.37 19.29 6.80
CA ASP A 336 15.85 18.21 5.92
C ASP A 336 15.14 16.87 6.19
N GLU A 337 13.84 16.94 6.53
CA GLU A 337 12.97 15.82 6.88
C GLU A 337 11.96 15.50 5.75
N ILE A 338 12.21 15.96 4.52
CA ILE A 338 11.35 15.67 3.36
C ILE A 338 11.40 14.16 3.07
N GLU A 339 10.22 13.53 3.08
CA GLU A 339 10.08 12.12 2.82
C GLU A 339 10.54 11.78 1.38
N GLN A 340 11.42 10.80 1.26
CA GLN A 340 11.89 10.34 -0.04
C GLN A 340 10.79 9.54 -0.75
N GLY A 341 10.71 9.70 -2.07
CA GLY A 341 9.83 8.90 -2.92
C GLY A 341 10.08 7.40 -2.77
N LEU A 342 9.06 6.62 -3.08
CA LEU A 342 9.05 5.18 -2.86
C LEU A 342 10.02 4.46 -3.82
N SER A 343 10.77 3.50 -3.28
CA SER A 343 11.76 2.72 -4.02
C SER A 343 11.11 1.88 -5.12
N THR A 344 11.77 1.77 -6.27
CA THR A 344 11.45 0.82 -7.34
C THR A 344 11.95 -0.59 -7.04
N GLY A 345 12.82 -0.76 -6.05
CA GLY A 345 13.50 -2.01 -5.73
C GLY A 345 14.67 -2.37 -6.66
N TRP A 346 14.84 -1.66 -7.77
CA TRP A 346 16.10 -1.64 -8.52
C TRP A 346 16.96 -0.49 -7.98
N SER A 347 17.99 -0.83 -7.22
CA SER A 347 18.81 0.16 -6.50
C SER A 347 19.48 1.20 -7.41
N GLU A 348 19.71 0.84 -8.68
CA GLU A 348 20.28 1.75 -9.67
C GLU A 348 19.24 2.69 -10.26
N VAL A 349 18.00 2.20 -10.46
CA VAL A 349 16.88 3.03 -10.91
C VAL A 349 16.50 4.04 -9.83
N ASP A 350 16.50 3.65 -8.56
CA ASP A 350 16.15 4.50 -7.40
C ASP A 350 16.98 5.77 -7.24
N LYS A 351 18.16 5.80 -7.87
CA LYS A 351 19.00 7.00 -7.93
C LYS A 351 18.39 8.07 -8.82
N PHE A 352 17.70 7.67 -9.88
CA PHE A 352 17.22 8.53 -10.95
C PHE A 352 15.69 8.68 -10.93
N PHE A 353 14.96 7.63 -10.57
CA PHE A 353 13.50 7.61 -10.53
C PHE A 353 13.01 6.90 -9.28
N ARG A 354 12.00 7.48 -8.64
CA ARG A 354 11.29 6.93 -7.49
C ARG A 354 9.79 7.13 -7.70
N PHE A 355 8.98 6.21 -7.21
CA PHE A 355 7.53 6.36 -7.30
C PHE A 355 7.08 7.48 -6.36
N LYS A 356 6.40 8.48 -6.93
CA LYS A 356 5.82 9.60 -6.19
C LYS A 356 4.30 9.56 -6.36
N PRO A 357 3.51 9.52 -5.28
CA PRO A 357 2.06 9.62 -5.38
C PRO A 357 1.63 10.88 -6.14
N ASN A 358 0.44 10.83 -6.74
CA ASN A 358 -0.22 11.97 -7.37
C ASN A 358 0.61 12.69 -8.45
N SER A 359 1.48 11.94 -9.16
CA SER A 359 2.38 12.46 -10.19
C SER A 359 1.91 12.10 -11.61
N LEU A 360 2.14 12.99 -12.57
CA LEU A 360 1.94 12.74 -14.00
C LEU A 360 3.27 12.40 -14.68
N ASN A 361 3.38 11.16 -15.16
CA ASN A 361 4.61 10.55 -15.64
C ASN A 361 4.50 10.14 -17.12
N VAL A 362 5.57 10.30 -17.89
CA VAL A 362 5.63 9.85 -19.28
C VAL A 362 6.83 8.94 -19.53
N GLY A 363 6.55 7.78 -20.12
CA GLY A 363 7.53 6.85 -20.65
C GLY A 363 7.57 6.86 -22.18
N LEU A 364 8.72 7.22 -22.77
CA LEU A 364 8.93 7.23 -24.21
C LEU A 364 9.72 6.00 -24.67
N GLY A 365 9.34 5.38 -25.78
CA GLY A 365 10.16 4.34 -26.38
C GLY A 365 9.69 3.94 -27.77
N TYR A 366 10.62 3.51 -28.62
CA TYR A 366 10.29 3.00 -29.96
C TYR A 366 9.38 1.78 -29.88
N ASP A 367 8.76 1.44 -31.00
CA ASP A 367 8.03 0.17 -31.11
C ASP A 367 8.97 -1.04 -30.98
N GLY A 368 8.50 -2.12 -30.38
CA GLY A 368 9.26 -3.38 -30.22
C GLY A 368 10.38 -3.39 -29.18
N VAL A 369 10.71 -2.26 -28.54
CA VAL A 369 11.81 -2.19 -27.54
C VAL A 369 11.45 -2.82 -26.19
N GLY A 370 10.20 -3.24 -25.99
CA GLY A 370 9.74 -3.85 -24.74
C GLY A 370 9.15 -2.87 -23.73
N LYS A 371 8.78 -1.66 -24.17
CA LYS A 371 8.17 -0.59 -23.34
C LYS A 371 7.04 -1.11 -22.45
N SER A 372 6.04 -1.80 -23.00
CA SER A 372 4.92 -2.35 -22.22
C SER A 372 5.34 -3.39 -21.18
N VAL A 373 6.39 -4.18 -21.43
CA VAL A 373 6.88 -5.16 -20.45
C VAL A 373 7.62 -4.43 -19.32
N ALA A 374 8.40 -3.39 -19.65
CA ALA A 374 9.10 -2.56 -18.68
C ALA A 374 8.12 -1.76 -17.81
N SER A 375 7.09 -1.15 -18.38
CA SER A 375 6.06 -0.42 -17.63
C SER A 375 5.25 -1.34 -16.71
N LEU A 376 4.87 -2.54 -17.18
CA LEU A 376 4.21 -3.54 -16.32
C LEU A 376 5.14 -4.09 -15.23
N SER A 377 6.45 -4.13 -15.49
CA SER A 377 7.45 -4.53 -14.48
C SER A 377 7.61 -3.45 -13.41
N LEU A 378 7.62 -2.17 -13.77
CA LEU A 378 7.57 -1.05 -12.81
C LEU A 378 6.27 -1.08 -11.99
N ALA A 379 5.12 -1.28 -12.64
CA ALA A 379 3.83 -1.41 -11.94
C ALA A 379 3.81 -2.61 -10.98
N SER A 380 4.39 -3.75 -11.37
CA SER A 380 4.52 -4.91 -10.49
C SER A 380 5.50 -4.65 -9.34
N ALA A 381 6.58 -3.91 -9.58
CA ALA A 381 7.52 -3.52 -8.56
C ALA A 381 6.87 -2.61 -7.50
N SER A 382 6.09 -1.61 -7.90
CA SER A 382 5.38 -0.75 -6.92
C SER A 382 4.35 -1.56 -6.12
N ASN A 383 3.71 -2.56 -6.73
CA ASN A 383 2.80 -3.45 -6.02
C ASN A 383 3.52 -4.34 -5.00
N VAL A 384 4.57 -5.08 -5.39
CA VAL A 384 5.24 -6.02 -4.46
C VAL A 384 6.03 -5.33 -3.35
N MET A 385 6.38 -4.05 -3.54
CA MET A 385 7.14 -3.26 -2.57
C MET A 385 6.23 -2.39 -1.68
N HIS A 386 5.12 -1.86 -2.22
CA HIS A 386 4.30 -0.82 -1.57
C HIS A 386 2.80 -1.05 -1.70
N ASP A 387 2.36 -2.25 -2.09
CA ASP A 387 0.95 -2.63 -2.25
C ASP A 387 0.14 -1.79 -3.26
N TRP A 388 0.80 -1.05 -4.16
CA TRP A 388 0.12 -0.24 -5.16
C TRP A 388 -0.86 -1.03 -6.03
N SER A 389 -2.05 -0.47 -6.21
CA SER A 389 -3.10 -0.94 -7.11
C SER A 389 -3.15 -0.06 -8.36
N TRP A 390 -3.43 -0.66 -9.51
CA TRP A 390 -3.32 0.00 -10.81
C TRP A 390 -4.59 -0.15 -11.65
N GLY A 391 -5.07 0.97 -12.21
CA GLY A 391 -5.93 0.99 -13.38
C GLY A 391 -5.10 0.94 -14.65
N MET A 392 -5.51 0.18 -15.67
CA MET A 392 -4.71 0.02 -16.90
C MET A 392 -5.59 0.05 -18.15
N ILE A 393 -5.29 0.94 -19.09
CA ILE A 393 -5.82 0.89 -20.45
C ILE A 393 -4.70 0.61 -21.44
N MET A 394 -4.79 -0.55 -22.10
CA MET A 394 -3.76 -1.04 -23.02
C MET A 394 -4.37 -1.45 -24.37
N PRO A 395 -4.86 -0.50 -25.18
CA PRO A 395 -5.74 -0.79 -26.30
C PRO A 395 -5.07 -1.58 -27.43
N GLU A 396 -3.75 -1.49 -27.60
CA GLU A 396 -3.00 -2.25 -28.62
C GLU A 396 -2.94 -3.75 -28.34
N ASN A 397 -3.08 -4.17 -27.08
CA ASN A 397 -2.99 -5.57 -26.69
C ASN A 397 -4.37 -6.12 -26.31
N LYS A 398 -4.62 -7.41 -26.58
CA LYS A 398 -5.79 -8.07 -25.98
C LYS A 398 -5.63 -8.03 -24.45
N THR A 399 -6.69 -7.73 -23.72
CA THR A 399 -6.64 -7.65 -22.24
C THR A 399 -6.07 -8.92 -21.59
N GLY A 400 -6.37 -10.10 -22.15
CA GLY A 400 -5.80 -11.38 -21.71
C GLY A 400 -4.27 -11.49 -21.88
N MET A 401 -3.68 -10.82 -22.87
CA MET A 401 -2.21 -10.79 -23.03
C MET A 401 -1.55 -9.93 -21.96
N SER A 402 -2.12 -8.79 -21.62
CA SER A 402 -1.63 -7.95 -20.52
C SER A 402 -1.74 -8.68 -19.18
N ARG A 403 -2.86 -9.38 -18.94
CA ARG A 403 -3.05 -10.22 -17.76
C ARG A 403 -2.00 -11.33 -17.68
N ARG A 404 -1.76 -12.04 -18.79
CA ARG A 404 -0.71 -13.07 -18.88
C ARG A 404 0.66 -12.48 -18.53
N ARG A 405 1.02 -11.33 -19.09
CA ARG A 405 2.31 -10.68 -18.80
C ARG A 405 2.48 -10.34 -17.32
N LEU A 406 1.44 -9.83 -16.66
CA LEU A 406 1.49 -9.56 -15.22
C LEU A 406 1.74 -10.83 -14.41
N ILE A 407 1.12 -11.96 -14.77
CA ILE A 407 1.38 -13.26 -14.14
C ILE A 407 2.83 -13.71 -14.37
N GLU A 408 3.32 -13.62 -15.60
CA GLU A 408 4.69 -13.99 -15.94
C GLU A 408 5.73 -13.10 -15.24
N ILE A 409 5.47 -11.79 -15.11
CA ILE A 409 6.34 -10.82 -14.43
C ILE A 409 6.39 -11.07 -12.92
N ASN A 410 5.25 -11.31 -12.28
CA ASN A 410 5.19 -11.49 -10.82
C ASN A 410 5.69 -12.88 -10.37
N SER A 411 5.53 -13.91 -11.20
CA SER A 411 6.04 -15.25 -10.91
C SER A 411 7.47 -15.48 -11.38
N GLY A 412 7.93 -14.71 -12.38
CA GLY A 412 9.17 -14.98 -13.11
C GLY A 412 9.12 -16.26 -13.95
N LYS A 413 7.93 -16.84 -14.16
CA LYS A 413 7.72 -18.09 -14.91
C LYS A 413 6.92 -17.80 -16.18
N SER A 414 7.24 -18.50 -17.27
CA SER A 414 6.42 -18.46 -18.48
C SER A 414 5.03 -19.06 -18.22
N ILE A 415 3.99 -18.64 -18.94
CA ILE A 415 2.63 -19.20 -18.76
C ILE A 415 2.58 -20.74 -18.87
N ASP A 416 3.44 -21.33 -19.70
CA ASP A 416 3.50 -22.78 -19.92
C ASP A 416 4.00 -23.56 -18.68
N TRP A 417 4.69 -22.88 -17.74
CA TRP A 417 5.15 -23.46 -16.46
C TRP A 417 3.98 -23.99 -15.60
N PHE A 418 2.82 -23.37 -15.78
CA PHE A 418 1.62 -23.59 -14.98
C PHE A 418 0.71 -24.71 -15.50
N LYS A 419 1.04 -25.35 -16.62
CA LYS A 419 0.22 -26.42 -17.22
C LYS A 419 -0.19 -27.49 -16.20
N ASP A 420 0.76 -27.88 -15.35
CA ASP A 420 0.58 -28.90 -14.32
C ASP A 420 0.50 -28.30 -12.90
N LYS A 421 0.28 -26.98 -12.77
CA LYS A 421 0.25 -26.25 -11.49
C LYS A 421 -0.92 -25.24 -11.44
N PRO A 422 -2.18 -25.72 -11.54
CA PRO A 422 -3.35 -24.84 -11.61
C PRO A 422 -3.54 -23.98 -10.35
N ASP A 423 -3.18 -24.48 -9.16
CA ASP A 423 -3.34 -23.75 -7.91
C ASP A 423 -2.36 -22.55 -7.82
N GLU A 424 -1.09 -22.77 -8.18
CA GLU A 424 -0.08 -21.70 -8.26
C GLU A 424 -0.50 -20.64 -9.29
N PHE A 425 -1.03 -21.08 -10.44
CA PHE A 425 -1.57 -20.16 -11.45
C PHE A 425 -2.73 -19.33 -10.92
N ASN A 426 -3.66 -19.95 -10.19
CA ASN A 426 -4.82 -19.26 -9.63
C ASN A 426 -4.42 -18.22 -8.59
N GLU A 427 -3.38 -18.49 -7.76
CA GLU A 427 -2.84 -17.50 -6.80
C GLU A 427 -2.36 -16.23 -7.55
N TYR A 428 -1.54 -16.39 -8.59
CA TYR A 428 -1.07 -15.26 -9.39
C TYR A 428 -2.18 -14.57 -10.19
N LEU A 429 -3.17 -15.33 -10.67
CA LEU A 429 -4.32 -14.79 -11.40
C LEU A 429 -5.19 -13.91 -10.50
N GLU A 430 -5.53 -14.40 -9.31
CA GLU A 430 -6.34 -13.66 -8.34
C GLU A 430 -5.59 -12.44 -7.80
N HIS A 431 -4.31 -12.60 -7.47
CA HIS A 431 -3.43 -11.47 -7.14
C HIS A 431 -3.45 -10.43 -8.26
N SER A 432 -3.28 -10.87 -9.51
CA SER A 432 -3.30 -9.96 -10.65
C SER A 432 -4.64 -9.22 -10.76
N ARG A 433 -5.78 -9.90 -10.61
CA ARG A 433 -7.12 -9.29 -10.65
C ARG A 433 -7.38 -8.33 -9.50
N LYS A 434 -6.83 -8.61 -8.33
CA LYS A 434 -6.95 -7.76 -7.14
C LYS A 434 -6.28 -6.42 -7.37
N TYR A 435 -5.01 -6.41 -7.79
CA TYR A 435 -4.19 -5.20 -7.84
C TYR A 435 -4.08 -4.54 -9.22
N PHE A 436 -4.42 -5.22 -10.31
CA PHE A 436 -4.30 -4.66 -11.67
C PHE A 436 -5.64 -4.74 -12.41
N LYS A 437 -6.36 -3.61 -12.42
CA LYS A 437 -7.67 -3.45 -13.07
C LYS A 437 -7.48 -3.06 -14.54
N ILE A 438 -7.59 -4.04 -15.43
CA ILE A 438 -7.40 -3.84 -16.87
C ILE A 438 -8.74 -3.48 -17.52
N MET A 439 -8.82 -2.28 -18.08
CA MET A 439 -9.97 -1.79 -18.84
C MET A 439 -10.11 -2.57 -20.15
N SER A 440 -11.34 -2.92 -20.50
CA SER A 440 -11.68 -3.56 -21.76
C SER A 440 -11.39 -2.62 -22.94
N ASN A 441 -10.85 -3.13 -24.04
CA ASN A 441 -10.62 -2.40 -25.29
C ASN A 441 -11.60 -2.79 -26.41
N LYS A 442 -12.78 -3.32 -26.06
CA LYS A 442 -13.81 -3.77 -27.03
C LYS A 442 -14.50 -2.63 -27.79
N LYS A 443 -14.34 -1.38 -27.36
CA LYS A 443 -14.81 -0.18 -28.06
C LYS A 443 -13.71 0.88 -28.07
N HIS A 444 -13.83 1.86 -28.96
CA HIS A 444 -12.98 3.05 -28.92
C HIS A 444 -13.37 3.90 -27.71
N TYR A 445 -12.38 4.38 -26.96
CA TYR A 445 -12.55 5.29 -25.82
C TYR A 445 -11.87 6.61 -26.14
N SER A 446 -12.45 7.73 -25.74
CA SER A 446 -11.72 8.99 -25.68
C SER A 446 -10.85 9.04 -24.42
N ILE A 447 -10.00 10.05 -24.29
CA ILE A 447 -9.19 10.18 -23.07
C ILE A 447 -10.04 10.67 -21.88
N GLU A 448 -11.09 11.44 -22.14
CA GLU A 448 -12.10 11.84 -21.15
C GLU A 448 -12.83 10.60 -20.61
N ASP A 449 -13.20 9.64 -21.47
CA ASP A 449 -13.74 8.35 -21.02
C ASP A 449 -12.74 7.63 -20.10
N VAL A 450 -11.44 7.70 -20.39
CA VAL A 450 -10.39 7.08 -19.58
C VAL A 450 -10.24 7.76 -18.23
N ILE A 451 -10.31 9.09 -18.19
CA ILE A 451 -10.32 9.87 -16.95
C ILE A 451 -11.52 9.46 -16.10
N ASP A 452 -12.73 9.41 -16.68
CA ASP A 452 -13.94 8.99 -15.97
C ASP A 452 -13.87 7.54 -15.47
N MET A 453 -13.34 6.63 -16.28
CA MET A 453 -13.09 5.26 -15.84
C MET A 453 -12.04 5.21 -14.73
N GLY A 454 -10.99 6.02 -14.82
CA GLY A 454 -9.94 6.15 -13.81
C GLY A 454 -10.49 6.65 -12.48
N LYS A 455 -11.31 7.70 -12.49
CA LYS A 455 -12.02 8.24 -11.31
C LYS A 455 -12.83 7.14 -10.63
N ARG A 456 -13.63 6.40 -11.41
CA ARG A 456 -14.37 5.25 -10.88
C ARG A 456 -13.46 4.16 -10.34
N LEU A 457 -12.38 3.80 -11.04
CA LEU A 457 -11.45 2.80 -10.50
C LEU A 457 -10.82 3.26 -9.17
N TYR A 458 -10.56 4.56 -9.01
CA TYR A 458 -10.10 5.13 -7.75
C TYR A 458 -11.19 5.03 -6.67
N GLU A 459 -12.40 5.49 -6.95
CA GLU A 459 -13.53 5.49 -6.02
C GLU A 459 -13.94 4.09 -5.54
N TYR A 460 -13.95 3.11 -6.46
CA TYR A 460 -14.46 1.75 -6.21
C TYR A 460 -13.37 0.72 -5.86
N HIS A 461 -12.10 0.99 -6.19
CA HIS A 461 -11.01 0.02 -6.01
C HIS A 461 -9.72 0.62 -5.45
N GLY A 462 -9.69 1.92 -5.11
CA GLY A 462 -8.53 2.57 -4.50
C GLY A 462 -7.26 2.43 -5.32
N ILE A 463 -7.30 2.66 -6.64
CA ILE A 463 -6.08 2.58 -7.46
C ILE A 463 -5.10 3.69 -7.09
N ASP A 464 -3.83 3.35 -6.91
CA ASP A 464 -2.73 4.30 -6.65
C ASP A 464 -2.14 4.88 -7.94
N ALA A 465 -2.35 4.18 -9.06
CA ALA A 465 -1.91 4.66 -10.36
C ALA A 465 -2.77 4.21 -11.56
N LEU A 466 -2.77 5.03 -12.62
CA LEU A 466 -3.42 4.79 -13.91
C LEU A 466 -2.36 4.69 -15.02
N LEU A 467 -2.28 3.53 -15.68
CA LEU A 467 -1.42 3.29 -16.85
C LEU A 467 -2.19 3.46 -18.16
N ILE A 468 -1.68 4.28 -19.06
CA ILE A 468 -2.19 4.52 -20.41
C ILE A 468 -1.13 4.08 -21.43
N ASP A 469 -1.34 2.96 -22.13
CA ASP A 469 -0.34 2.38 -23.04
C ASP A 469 -0.93 1.85 -24.37
N PRO A 470 -0.83 2.57 -25.50
CA PRO A 470 -0.12 3.83 -25.70
C PRO A 470 -1.02 5.08 -25.77
N TRP A 471 -0.41 6.26 -25.54
CA TRP A 471 -1.03 7.58 -25.72
C TRP A 471 -1.62 7.78 -27.13
N ASN A 472 -0.90 7.31 -28.15
CA ASN A 472 -1.24 7.56 -29.55
C ASN A 472 -2.62 7.01 -29.96
N PHE A 473 -3.17 6.07 -29.19
CA PHE A 473 -4.50 5.53 -29.44
C PHE A 473 -5.60 6.61 -29.32
N PHE A 474 -5.37 7.65 -28.52
CA PHE A 474 -6.36 8.70 -28.22
C PHE A 474 -6.22 9.95 -29.11
N LYS A 475 -5.44 9.87 -30.19
CA LYS A 475 -5.19 11.02 -31.06
C LYS A 475 -6.43 11.38 -31.90
N VAL A 476 -6.83 12.65 -31.88
CA VAL A 476 -7.89 13.19 -32.74
C VAL A 476 -7.41 13.68 -34.11
N THR A 477 -8.30 13.71 -35.08
CA THR A 477 -8.09 14.33 -36.41
C THR A 477 -8.31 15.84 -36.33
N GLY A 478 -7.38 16.65 -36.85
CA GLY A 478 -7.47 18.12 -36.83
C GLY A 478 -6.33 18.76 -36.03
N ASP A 479 -6.65 19.77 -35.21
CA ASP A 479 -5.68 20.43 -34.32
C ASP A 479 -5.33 19.55 -33.11
N GLY A 480 -4.57 18.48 -33.37
CA GLY A 480 -4.13 17.55 -32.35
C GLY A 480 -3.19 18.18 -31.31
N TYR A 481 -2.60 19.35 -31.58
CA TYR A 481 -1.70 20.01 -30.64
C TYR A 481 -2.47 20.66 -29.49
N SER A 482 -3.47 21.49 -29.82
CA SER A 482 -4.34 22.12 -28.83
C SER A 482 -5.08 21.07 -28.00
N HIS A 483 -5.61 20.03 -28.66
CA HIS A 483 -6.27 18.93 -27.97
C HIS A 483 -5.34 18.18 -27.00
N ASN A 484 -4.11 17.83 -27.41
CA ASN A 484 -3.17 17.17 -26.49
C ASN A 484 -2.89 18.03 -25.24
N ASN A 485 -2.79 19.36 -25.40
CA ASN A 485 -2.54 20.27 -24.30
C ASN A 485 -3.69 20.33 -23.29
N GLU A 486 -4.93 20.37 -23.78
CA GLU A 486 -6.12 20.31 -22.95
C GLU A 486 -6.15 19.00 -22.15
N MET A 487 -5.93 17.88 -22.83
CA MET A 487 -5.99 16.55 -22.22
C MET A 487 -4.87 16.29 -21.21
N LEU A 488 -3.66 16.78 -21.47
CA LEU A 488 -2.57 16.74 -20.49
C LEU A 488 -2.88 17.58 -19.25
N SER A 489 -3.58 18.69 -19.40
CA SER A 489 -3.97 19.54 -18.29
C SER A 489 -5.05 18.85 -17.44
N GLN A 490 -6.03 18.21 -18.08
CA GLN A 490 -7.03 17.39 -17.37
C GLN A 490 -6.39 16.19 -16.66
N LEU A 491 -5.43 15.50 -17.29
CA LEU A 491 -4.71 14.39 -16.67
C LEU A 491 -3.82 14.83 -15.53
N ARG A 492 -3.27 16.04 -15.55
CA ARG A 492 -2.54 16.62 -14.42
C ARG A 492 -3.48 16.84 -13.23
N VAL A 493 -4.61 17.50 -13.45
CA VAL A 493 -5.61 17.71 -12.38
C VAL A 493 -6.10 16.37 -11.84
N PHE A 494 -6.35 15.39 -12.72
CA PHE A 494 -6.71 14.04 -12.31
C PHE A 494 -5.59 13.39 -11.48
N ALA A 495 -4.33 13.52 -11.89
CA ALA A 495 -3.20 12.93 -11.17
C ALA A 495 -3.03 13.52 -9.77
N GLU A 496 -3.09 14.84 -9.66
CA GLU A 496 -2.97 15.59 -8.41
C GLU A 496 -4.14 15.27 -7.47
N THR A 497 -5.34 15.02 -8.00
CA THR A 497 -6.55 14.80 -7.19
C THR A 497 -6.78 13.35 -6.79
N TYR A 498 -6.51 12.39 -7.68
CA TYR A 498 -6.94 11.00 -7.52
C TYR A 498 -5.75 10.05 -7.37
N CYS A 499 -4.96 9.84 -8.43
CA CYS A 499 -3.89 8.84 -8.42
C CYS A 499 -2.82 9.12 -9.47
N SER A 500 -1.62 8.56 -9.31
CA SER A 500 -0.51 8.82 -10.25
C SER A 500 -0.85 8.37 -11.67
N VAL A 501 -0.51 9.14 -12.69
CA VAL A 501 -0.76 8.76 -14.09
C VAL A 501 0.54 8.43 -14.79
N TYR A 502 0.57 7.32 -15.54
CA TYR A 502 1.71 6.87 -16.33
C TYR A 502 1.29 6.72 -17.79
N ILE A 503 1.84 7.57 -18.65
CA ILE A 503 1.53 7.58 -20.08
C ILE A 503 2.70 6.98 -20.85
N MET A 504 2.45 5.91 -21.59
CA MET A 504 3.44 5.34 -22.50
C MET A 504 3.24 5.91 -23.90
N ALA A 505 4.29 6.49 -24.47
CA ALA A 505 4.25 7.16 -25.75
C ALA A 505 5.32 6.61 -26.72
N HIS A 506 5.15 6.94 -28.00
CA HIS A 506 6.12 6.67 -29.05
C HIS A 506 6.76 7.95 -29.54
N PRO A 507 8.02 7.89 -30.01
CA PRO A 507 8.65 9.03 -30.64
C PRO A 507 8.07 9.30 -32.03
N ASN A 508 8.23 10.53 -32.49
CA ASN A 508 7.79 10.97 -33.79
C ASN A 508 8.57 10.29 -34.93
N SER A 509 8.01 10.36 -36.14
CA SER A 509 8.58 9.67 -37.31
C SER A 509 9.99 10.14 -37.69
N THR A 510 10.38 11.37 -37.35
CA THR A 510 11.72 11.89 -37.64
C THR A 510 12.77 11.15 -36.81
N ALA A 511 12.53 11.00 -35.50
CA ALA A 511 13.42 10.26 -34.61
C ALA A 511 13.61 8.81 -35.07
N THR A 512 12.54 8.14 -35.52
CA THR A 512 12.63 6.74 -36.01
C THR A 512 13.46 6.58 -37.29
N ARG A 513 13.65 7.65 -38.07
CA ARG A 513 14.35 7.58 -39.37
C ARG A 513 15.77 8.10 -39.32
N MET A 514 16.00 9.14 -38.52
CA MET A 514 17.24 9.93 -38.57
C MET A 514 18.14 9.76 -37.36
N ASN A 515 17.65 9.21 -36.24
CA ASN A 515 18.42 9.14 -35.00
C ASN A 515 19.19 7.81 -34.88
N LYS A 516 20.25 7.64 -35.68
CA LYS A 516 21.10 6.45 -35.70
C LYS A 516 22.55 6.78 -35.42
N ASP A 517 23.25 5.84 -34.78
CA ASP A 517 24.71 5.91 -34.62
C ASP A 517 25.45 5.57 -35.92
N GLU A 518 26.79 5.66 -35.89
CA GLU A 518 27.66 5.35 -37.04
C GLU A 518 27.54 3.90 -37.53
N LEU A 519 27.06 3.01 -36.67
CA LEU A 519 26.85 1.58 -36.95
C LEU A 519 25.43 1.29 -37.45
N GLY A 520 24.57 2.32 -37.51
CA GLY A 520 23.19 2.23 -37.99
C GLY A 520 22.18 1.77 -36.95
N PHE A 521 22.56 1.65 -35.68
CA PHE A 521 21.64 1.35 -34.58
C PHE A 521 20.90 2.61 -34.15
N LEU A 522 19.63 2.46 -33.77
CA LEU A 522 18.85 3.59 -33.25
C LEU A 522 19.44 4.06 -31.93
N LEU A 523 19.55 5.38 -31.80
CA LEU A 523 19.90 6.04 -30.55
C LEU A 523 18.64 6.27 -29.69
N PRO A 524 18.78 6.35 -28.37
CA PRO A 524 17.68 6.73 -27.49
C PRO A 524 17.01 8.03 -27.96
N PRO A 525 15.67 8.09 -28.04
CA PRO A 525 14.98 9.34 -28.34
C PRO A 525 15.05 10.26 -27.12
N ASN A 526 15.15 11.57 -27.36
CA ASN A 526 14.99 12.54 -26.28
C ASN A 526 13.51 12.88 -26.06
N LYS A 527 13.20 13.56 -24.95
CA LYS A 527 11.84 13.93 -24.54
C LYS A 527 11.10 14.81 -25.54
N TYR A 528 11.82 15.60 -26.34
CA TYR A 528 11.24 16.42 -27.41
C TYR A 528 10.95 15.62 -28.69
N ASN A 529 11.44 14.39 -28.78
CA ASN A 529 11.07 13.48 -29.85
C ASN A 529 9.70 12.84 -29.64
N ILE A 530 9.01 13.08 -28.53
CA ILE A 530 7.67 12.53 -28.29
C ILE A 530 6.68 12.91 -29.40
N GLN A 531 5.87 11.94 -29.81
CA GLN A 531 4.75 12.20 -30.71
C GLN A 531 3.64 12.90 -29.92
N GLY A 532 3.25 14.09 -30.36
CA GLY A 532 2.20 14.87 -29.72
C GLY A 532 2.59 16.32 -29.40
N GLY A 533 3.88 16.65 -29.48
CA GLY A 533 4.38 18.02 -29.37
C GLY A 533 5.36 18.20 -28.21
N ALA A 534 6.15 19.27 -28.28
CA ALA A 534 7.16 19.61 -27.28
C ALA A 534 6.57 20.08 -25.93
N ASP A 535 5.25 20.26 -25.84
CA ASP A 535 4.56 20.69 -24.61
C ASP A 535 4.41 19.59 -23.57
N PHE A 536 4.55 18.31 -23.97
CA PHE A 536 4.53 17.17 -23.04
C PHE A 536 5.56 17.36 -21.90
N PRO A 537 6.87 17.52 -22.18
CA PRO A 537 7.87 17.80 -21.16
C PRO A 537 7.56 18.98 -20.24
N TYR A 538 6.77 19.97 -20.66
CA TYR A 538 6.46 21.13 -19.82
C TYR A 538 5.33 20.86 -18.82
N ARG A 539 4.44 19.91 -19.11
CA ARG A 539 3.20 19.68 -18.34
C ARG A 539 3.24 18.47 -17.40
N ILE A 540 4.30 17.67 -17.42
CA ILE A 540 4.41 16.45 -16.62
C ILE A 540 5.43 16.61 -15.48
N ASP A 541 5.42 15.72 -14.51
CA ASP A 541 6.37 15.74 -13.40
C ASP A 541 7.66 15.01 -13.81
N ASP A 542 7.56 13.74 -14.20
CA ASP A 542 8.72 12.94 -14.58
C ASP A 542 8.66 12.44 -16.03
N PHE A 543 9.82 12.42 -16.70
CA PHE A 543 9.98 11.92 -18.07
C PHE A 543 11.09 10.87 -18.11
N PHE A 544 10.79 9.67 -18.57
CA PHE A 544 11.78 8.62 -18.78
C PHE A 544 11.66 7.96 -20.16
N VAL A 545 12.75 7.35 -20.59
CA VAL A 545 12.93 6.73 -21.90
C VAL A 545 13.29 5.26 -21.69
N PHE A 546 12.59 4.40 -22.40
CA PHE A 546 12.89 2.98 -22.55
C PHE A 546 13.52 2.76 -23.92
N HIS A 547 14.80 2.43 -23.95
CA HIS A 547 15.52 2.17 -25.18
C HIS A 547 16.16 0.78 -25.18
N ARG A 548 16.18 0.09 -26.33
CA ARG A 548 16.81 -1.22 -26.49
C ARG A 548 17.24 -1.45 -27.92
N ILE A 549 18.47 -1.91 -28.13
CA ILE A 549 18.99 -2.24 -29.46
C ILE A 549 18.64 -3.70 -29.77
N VAL A 550 17.41 -3.92 -30.26
CA VAL A 550 16.84 -5.27 -30.45
C VAL A 550 17.50 -6.09 -31.56
N ASN A 551 18.22 -5.45 -32.49
CA ASN A 551 18.84 -6.07 -33.66
C ASN A 551 20.38 -6.10 -33.60
N HIS A 552 20.97 -5.84 -32.43
CA HIS A 552 22.43 -5.93 -32.25
C HIS A 552 22.91 -7.40 -32.38
N PRO A 553 24.10 -7.70 -32.94
CA PRO A 553 24.63 -9.08 -33.00
C PRO A 553 24.93 -9.69 -31.62
N ASP A 554 25.31 -8.88 -30.65
CA ASP A 554 25.52 -9.28 -29.26
C ASP A 554 24.19 -9.51 -28.51
N ARG A 555 24.04 -10.69 -27.90
CA ARG A 555 22.87 -11.05 -27.09
C ARG A 555 22.74 -10.18 -25.85
N ASP A 556 23.85 -9.81 -25.21
CA ASP A 556 23.84 -9.02 -23.98
C ASP A 556 23.29 -7.62 -24.23
N ILE A 557 23.64 -7.03 -25.37
CA ILE A 557 23.06 -5.76 -25.81
C ILE A 557 21.56 -5.93 -26.14
N ARG A 558 21.16 -6.99 -26.86
CA ARG A 558 19.74 -7.22 -27.20
C ARG A 558 18.83 -7.41 -26.00
N ARG A 559 19.34 -7.98 -24.90
CA ARG A 559 18.56 -8.23 -23.67
C ARG A 559 18.62 -7.07 -22.67
N THR A 560 19.44 -6.05 -22.92
CA THR A 560 19.61 -4.91 -22.00
C THR A 560 18.71 -3.76 -22.42
N LEU A 561 17.76 -3.41 -21.56
CA LEU A 561 16.97 -2.20 -21.65
C LEU A 561 17.75 -1.05 -21.02
N GLN A 562 17.92 0.03 -21.75
CA GLN A 562 18.48 1.29 -21.29
C GLN A 562 17.32 2.13 -20.74
N PHE A 563 17.32 2.36 -19.43
CA PHE A 563 16.38 3.25 -18.76
C PHE A 563 17.04 4.60 -18.53
N ILE A 564 16.46 5.67 -19.07
CA ILE A 564 17.03 7.03 -19.04
C ILE A 564 15.98 7.98 -18.49
N VAL A 565 16.34 8.79 -17.51
CA VAL A 565 15.46 9.82 -16.93
C VAL A 565 15.87 11.18 -17.46
N GLU A 566 14.98 11.87 -18.17
CA GLU A 566 15.25 13.16 -18.80
C GLU A 566 14.54 14.35 -18.11
N LYS A 567 13.65 14.07 -17.17
CA LYS A 567 13.01 15.08 -16.32
C LYS A 567 12.65 14.45 -14.97
N VAL A 568 13.00 15.16 -13.91
CA VAL A 568 12.43 14.99 -12.56
C VAL A 568 12.03 16.38 -12.09
N LYS A 569 10.74 16.60 -11.80
CA LYS A 569 10.27 17.93 -11.39
C LYS A 569 10.65 18.24 -9.94
N GLU A 570 10.39 17.29 -9.04
CA GLU A 570 10.66 17.43 -7.61
C GLU A 570 11.89 16.61 -7.24
N VAL A 571 13.07 17.22 -7.21
CA VAL A 571 14.32 16.49 -6.89
C VAL A 571 14.53 16.27 -5.39
N GLU A 572 13.84 17.04 -4.55
CA GLU A 572 13.93 17.00 -3.08
C GLU A 572 13.43 15.66 -2.51
N THR A 573 12.38 15.10 -3.12
CA THR A 573 11.84 13.76 -2.81
C THR A 573 12.62 12.64 -3.49
N GLY A 574 13.82 12.92 -4.01
CA GLY A 574 14.73 11.96 -4.62
C GLY A 574 14.51 11.73 -6.12
N GLY A 575 15.51 11.10 -6.74
CA GLY A 575 15.62 10.98 -8.20
C GLY A 575 16.40 12.15 -8.81
N MET A 576 16.98 11.91 -9.99
CA MET A 576 17.75 12.90 -10.74
C MET A 576 17.74 12.53 -12.23
N VAL A 577 18.07 13.51 -13.07
CA VAL A 577 18.22 13.27 -14.51
C VAL A 577 19.55 12.59 -14.81
N HIS A 578 19.55 11.71 -15.81
CA HIS A 578 20.79 11.15 -16.33
C HIS A 578 21.58 12.23 -17.09
N SER A 579 22.92 12.15 -17.03
CA SER A 579 23.77 12.96 -17.90
C SER A 579 23.66 12.50 -19.36
N ASN A 580 24.03 13.36 -20.32
CA ASN A 580 23.97 12.99 -21.73
C ASN A 580 24.81 11.73 -22.03
N GLY A 581 24.18 10.71 -22.62
CA GLY A 581 24.80 9.41 -22.92
C GLY A 581 24.80 8.41 -21.76
N GLU A 582 24.39 8.82 -20.56
CA GLU A 582 24.25 7.93 -19.40
C GLU A 582 22.89 7.20 -19.43
N TYR A 583 22.85 5.97 -18.93
CA TYR A 583 21.63 5.21 -18.74
C TYR A 583 21.80 4.19 -17.62
N THR A 584 20.68 3.79 -17.01
CA THR A 584 20.63 2.66 -16.09
C THR A 584 20.31 1.38 -16.88
N PRO A 585 21.16 0.34 -16.84
CA PRO A 585 20.89 -0.92 -17.52
C PRO A 585 19.91 -1.80 -16.72
N LEU A 586 18.85 -2.24 -17.37
CA LEU A 586 17.94 -3.28 -16.89
C LEU A 586 18.04 -4.49 -17.82
N ILE A 587 18.69 -5.55 -17.34
CA ILE A 587 19.02 -6.75 -18.11
C ILE A 587 17.88 -7.76 -17.97
N TYR A 588 17.19 -8.06 -19.08
CA TYR A 588 16.15 -9.08 -19.08
C TYR A 588 16.79 -10.47 -19.11
N ASP A 589 16.73 -11.19 -18.00
CA ASP A 589 17.42 -12.47 -17.84
C ASP A 589 16.70 -13.42 -16.89
N THR A 590 17.09 -14.69 -16.94
CA THR A 590 16.66 -15.71 -15.98
C THR A 590 17.79 -15.99 -14.99
N LYS A 591 17.56 -15.70 -13.71
CA LYS A 591 18.47 -16.06 -12.60
C LYS A 591 17.69 -16.87 -11.58
N ASP A 592 18.27 -17.97 -11.10
CA ASP A 592 17.64 -18.87 -10.12
C ASP A 592 16.21 -19.31 -10.50
N GLY A 593 16.00 -19.52 -11.79
CA GLY A 593 14.69 -19.90 -12.34
C GLY A 593 13.63 -18.79 -12.35
N PHE A 594 13.99 -17.55 -12.00
CA PHE A 594 13.13 -16.37 -12.11
C PHE A 594 13.54 -15.52 -13.31
N THR A 595 12.60 -15.25 -14.21
CA THR A 595 12.82 -14.46 -15.43
C THR A 595 12.24 -13.06 -15.28
N GLY A 596 13.06 -12.03 -15.49
CA GLY A 596 12.63 -10.64 -15.39
C GLY A 596 13.75 -9.64 -15.65
N TYR A 597 13.51 -8.36 -15.40
CA TYR A 597 14.53 -7.32 -15.46
C TYR A 597 15.37 -7.29 -14.18
N TRP A 598 16.69 -7.38 -14.33
CA TRP A 598 17.67 -7.28 -13.26
C TRP A 598 18.50 -6.01 -13.45
N ASP A 599 18.76 -5.27 -12.38
CA ASP A 599 19.80 -4.22 -12.46
C ASP A 599 21.20 -4.87 -12.53
N SER A 600 22.24 -4.08 -12.81
CA SER A 600 23.60 -4.60 -12.96
C SER A 600 24.16 -5.19 -11.65
N LYS A 601 23.57 -4.80 -10.51
CA LYS A 601 23.87 -5.35 -9.18
C LYS A 601 23.11 -6.63 -8.85
N GLY A 602 22.25 -7.11 -9.75
CA GLY A 602 21.48 -8.33 -9.55
C GLY A 602 20.23 -8.16 -8.69
N ASN A 603 19.72 -6.94 -8.52
CA ASN A 603 18.44 -6.72 -7.86
C ASN A 603 17.28 -6.96 -8.84
N ASN A 604 16.25 -7.65 -8.35
CA ASN A 604 14.93 -7.72 -8.96
C ASN A 604 13.88 -7.71 -7.83
N PRO A 605 12.96 -6.72 -7.81
CA PRO A 605 12.01 -6.55 -6.71
C PRO A 605 11.05 -7.74 -6.56
N MET A 606 10.52 -8.25 -7.67
CA MET A 606 9.61 -9.40 -7.66
C MET A 606 10.32 -10.66 -7.16
N TYR A 607 11.54 -10.93 -7.64
CA TYR A 607 12.35 -12.05 -7.16
C TYR A 607 12.66 -11.94 -5.66
N LYS A 608 13.08 -10.76 -5.20
CA LYS A 608 13.40 -10.52 -3.79
C LYS A 608 12.16 -10.74 -2.90
N SER A 609 11.00 -10.26 -3.34
CA SER A 609 9.71 -10.49 -2.68
C SER A 609 9.30 -11.97 -2.68
N LEU A 610 9.57 -12.70 -3.77
CA LEU A 610 9.33 -14.15 -3.80
C LEU A 610 10.30 -14.90 -2.91
N MET A 611 11.59 -14.57 -2.88
CA MET A 611 12.56 -15.30 -2.06
C MET A 611 12.35 -15.05 -0.57
N SER A 612 11.95 -13.84 -0.17
CA SER A 612 11.50 -13.60 1.20
C SER A 612 10.26 -14.44 1.54
N LYS A 613 9.33 -14.62 0.60
CA LYS A 613 8.15 -15.48 0.79
C LYS A 613 8.43 -16.99 0.72
N SER A 614 9.34 -17.42 -0.16
CA SER A 614 9.54 -18.82 -0.57
C SER A 614 10.60 -19.54 0.26
N GLY A 615 11.72 -18.88 0.56
CA GLY A 615 12.73 -19.45 1.48
C GLY A 615 12.13 -19.71 2.85
N ILE A 616 11.21 -18.84 3.26
CA ILE A 616 10.50 -18.93 4.53
C ILE A 616 9.34 -19.93 4.45
N ARG A 617 8.48 -19.91 3.41
CA ARG A 617 7.38 -20.89 3.26
C ARG A 617 7.88 -22.32 3.08
N GLU A 618 9.01 -22.56 2.41
CA GLU A 618 9.54 -23.92 2.27
C GLU A 618 10.19 -24.45 3.55
N GLU A 619 10.86 -23.61 4.34
CA GLU A 619 11.31 -24.03 5.68
C GLU A 619 10.10 -24.26 6.60
N PHE A 620 9.13 -23.34 6.63
CA PHE A 620 7.95 -23.46 7.50
C PHE A 620 7.03 -24.62 7.13
N LYS A 621 6.84 -24.94 5.84
CA LYS A 621 6.00 -26.08 5.40
C LYS A 621 6.67 -27.44 5.59
N ARG A 622 8.01 -27.47 5.69
CA ARG A 622 8.77 -28.71 5.93
C ARG A 622 8.93 -29.00 7.41
N MET A 623 8.72 -28.00 8.26
CA MET A 623 8.76 -28.11 9.71
C MET A 623 7.41 -28.56 10.25
N THR A 624 7.40 -29.52 11.17
CA THR A 624 6.21 -29.75 12.02
C THR A 624 5.94 -28.50 12.88
N PRO A 625 4.72 -28.31 13.44
CA PRO A 625 4.48 -27.23 14.39
C PRO A 625 5.50 -27.21 15.55
N GLU A 626 5.95 -28.37 16.01
CA GLU A 626 7.02 -28.47 17.01
C GLU A 626 8.36 -27.93 16.49
N GLU A 627 8.71 -28.21 15.23
CA GLU A 627 9.95 -27.74 14.58
C GLU A 627 9.90 -26.26 14.16
N ALA A 628 8.73 -25.76 13.74
CA ALA A 628 8.53 -24.38 13.28
C ALA A 628 8.46 -23.40 14.44
N PHE A 629 7.96 -23.86 15.59
CA PHE A 629 7.69 -23.02 16.76
C PHE A 629 8.54 -23.38 17.99
N GLY A 630 9.37 -24.42 17.91
CA GLY A 630 10.31 -24.81 18.97
C GLY A 630 9.60 -25.24 20.27
N VAL A 631 8.58 -26.08 20.17
CA VAL A 631 7.78 -26.60 21.31
C VAL A 631 8.11 -28.05 21.62
#